data_AF-A0A7J7JSY6-F1
#
_entry.id   AF-A0A7J7JSY6-F1
#
_cell.length_a   1.000
_cell.length_b   1.000
_cell.length_c   1.000
_cell.angle_alpha   90.00
_cell.angle_beta   90.00
_cell.angle_gamma   90.00
#
_symmetry.space_group_name_H-M   'P 1'
#
loop_
_entity.id
_entity.type
_entity.pdbx_description
1 polymer ?
#
loop_
_entity_poly.entity_id
_entity_poly.type
_entity_poly.pdbx_seq_one_letter_code
_entity_poly.pdbx_strand_id
1 'polypeptide(L)'
;MLRIGIYIPDRDASWELVPGAYNSLLQPNLECVADVCICPQGRSEDETDGEWELIMCETCGCQAVHTQCGKLKKKDKEWLCSMCRGTASGSSKENEVPHEPKRLDLKTKDKAAAQILFLKKD
;
A
#
# COMPACT_ATOMS: atom_id res chain seq x y z
N MET A 1 -10.38 -22.29 30.24
CA MET A 1 -9.69 -21.31 29.38
C MET A 1 -9.48 -21.93 28.02
N LEU A 2 -10.05 -21.36 26.96
CA LEU A 2 -9.79 -21.82 25.59
C LEU A 2 -8.41 -21.30 25.16
N ARG A 3 -7.48 -22.18 24.83
CA ARG A 3 -6.21 -21.80 24.18
C ARG A 3 -6.48 -21.63 22.70
N ILE A 4 -6.70 -20.39 22.28
CA ILE A 4 -6.82 -20.04 20.86
C ILE A 4 -5.50 -19.40 20.48
N GLY A 5 -4.74 -20.09 19.64
CA GLY A 5 -3.49 -19.59 19.07
C GLY A 5 -3.50 -19.83 17.57
N ILE A 6 -2.81 -18.96 16.83
CA ILE A 6 -2.50 -19.19 15.43
C ILE A 6 -1.06 -19.68 15.33
N TYR A 7 -0.84 -20.73 14.55
CA TYR A 7 0.49 -21.22 14.25
C TYR A 7 1.10 -20.32 13.17
N ILE A 8 2.24 -19.70 13.47
CA ILE A 8 3.05 -18.95 12.51
C ILE A 8 4.16 -19.89 12.03
N PRO A 9 4.15 -20.34 10.77
CA PRO A 9 5.22 -21.17 10.23
C PRO A 9 6.53 -20.38 10.14
N ASP A 10 7.66 -21.07 10.31
CA ASP A 10 8.99 -20.53 10.04
C ASP A 10 9.20 -20.47 8.52
N ARG A 11 8.71 -19.40 7.93
CA ARG A 11 8.77 -19.16 6.50
C ARG A 11 8.78 -17.67 6.24
N ASP A 12 9.66 -17.25 5.34
CA ASP A 12 9.58 -15.91 4.77
C ASP A 12 8.20 -15.71 4.14
N ALA A 13 7.70 -14.49 4.28
CA ALA A 13 6.44 -14.18 3.68
C ALA A 13 6.57 -14.30 2.15
N SER A 14 5.57 -14.89 1.50
CA SER A 14 5.67 -15.30 0.09
C SER A 14 6.04 -14.17 -0.88
N TRP A 15 5.71 -12.93 -0.51
CA TRP A 15 6.07 -11.72 -1.24
C TRP A 15 7.58 -11.40 -1.25
N GLU A 16 8.36 -11.89 -0.28
CA GLU A 16 9.82 -11.64 -0.19
C GLU A 16 10.62 -12.58 -1.09
N LEU A 17 10.02 -13.70 -1.49
CA LEU A 17 10.64 -14.69 -2.38
C LEU A 17 10.68 -14.24 -3.84
N VAL A 18 9.92 -13.20 -4.19
CA VAL A 18 9.88 -12.63 -5.54
C VAL A 18 10.97 -11.55 -5.64
N PRO A 19 11.98 -11.69 -6.51
CA PRO A 19 13.05 -10.71 -6.64
C PRO A 19 12.50 -9.32 -6.98
N GLY A 20 12.87 -8.31 -6.18
CA GLY A 20 12.48 -6.92 -6.41
C GLY A 20 11.02 -6.57 -6.06
N ALA A 21 10.29 -7.46 -5.37
CA ALA A 21 8.89 -7.24 -4.99
C ALA A 21 8.63 -5.99 -4.13
N TYR A 22 9.67 -5.43 -3.51
CA TYR A 22 9.63 -4.25 -2.64
C TYR A 22 10.46 -3.07 -3.17
N ASN A 23 10.98 -3.12 -4.40
CA ASN A 23 11.81 -2.03 -4.94
C ASN A 23 11.07 -0.68 -4.96
N SER A 24 9.77 -0.69 -5.22
CA SER A 24 8.93 0.51 -5.19
C SER A 24 8.71 1.09 -3.78
N LEU A 25 8.99 0.33 -2.73
CA LEU A 25 8.90 0.80 -1.34
C LEU A 25 10.19 1.50 -0.89
N LEU A 26 11.35 1.17 -1.49
CA LEU A 26 12.64 1.81 -1.16
C LEU A 26 12.71 3.24 -1.69
N GLN A 27 12.18 3.46 -2.90
CA GLN A 27 12.09 4.77 -3.52
C GLN A 27 10.66 4.95 -4.01
N PRO A 28 9.77 5.52 -3.18
CA PRO A 28 8.43 5.82 -3.64
C PRO A 28 8.56 6.84 -4.78
N ASN A 29 8.15 6.44 -5.99
CA ASN A 29 8.02 7.34 -7.13
C ASN A 29 6.85 8.29 -6.84
N LEU A 30 7.14 9.33 -6.05
CA LEU A 30 6.16 10.32 -5.61
C LEU A 30 5.96 11.34 -6.70
N GLU A 31 4.71 11.54 -7.08
CA GLU A 31 4.30 12.58 -8.01
C GLU A 31 3.19 13.40 -7.37
N CYS A 32 3.18 14.70 -7.68
CA CYS A 32 2.13 15.59 -7.23
C CYS A 32 0.75 15.13 -7.75
N VAL A 33 -0.14 14.78 -6.82
CA VAL A 33 -1.50 14.31 -7.13
C VAL A 33 -2.53 15.43 -7.24
N ALA A 34 -2.11 16.71 -7.24
CA ALA A 34 -3.05 17.82 -7.42
C ALA A 34 -3.75 17.69 -8.78
N ASP A 35 -5.05 17.99 -8.83
CA ASP A 35 -5.86 17.94 -10.06
C ASP A 35 -5.17 18.72 -11.19
N VAL A 36 -4.66 19.90 -10.87
CA VAL A 36 -3.80 20.72 -11.73
C VAL A 36 -2.48 20.99 -11.02
N CYS A 37 -1.39 20.41 -11.53
CA CYS A 37 -0.03 20.72 -11.09
C CYS A 37 0.46 21.96 -11.83
N ILE A 38 1.01 22.92 -11.08
CA ILE A 38 1.56 24.18 -11.63
C ILE A 38 3.09 24.23 -11.59
N CYS A 39 3.74 23.12 -11.21
CA CYS A 39 5.20 23.03 -11.20
C CYS A 39 5.75 23.08 -12.63
N PRO A 40 6.67 24.00 -12.94
CA PRO A 40 7.25 24.11 -14.28
C PRO A 40 8.15 22.93 -14.66
N GLN A 41 8.72 22.23 -13.66
CA GLN A 41 9.61 21.07 -13.87
C GLN A 41 8.85 19.75 -13.97
N GLY A 42 7.55 19.74 -13.65
CA GLY A 42 6.68 18.57 -13.76
C GLY A 42 6.21 18.05 -12.40
N ARG A 43 5.48 16.93 -12.42
CA ARG A 43 4.82 16.39 -11.22
C ARG A 43 5.77 15.70 -10.25
N SER A 44 6.87 15.15 -10.75
CA SER A 44 7.83 14.34 -10.00
C SER A 44 9.00 15.17 -9.46
N GLU A 45 9.03 16.49 -9.71
CA GLU A 45 10.04 17.38 -9.13
C GLU A 45 9.86 17.45 -7.61
N ASP A 46 10.97 17.40 -6.88
CA ASP A 46 11.00 17.60 -5.43
C ASP A 46 12.12 18.58 -5.05
N GLU A 47 11.74 19.63 -4.33
CA GLU A 47 12.69 20.56 -3.71
C GLU A 47 12.79 20.31 -2.21
N THR A 48 13.97 20.49 -1.63
CA THR A 48 14.11 20.51 -0.17
C THR A 48 13.78 21.91 0.35
N ASP A 49 12.76 22.02 1.21
CA ASP A 49 12.28 23.29 1.79
C ASP A 49 11.90 24.38 0.77
N GLY A 50 11.36 23.94 -0.38
CA GLY A 50 10.98 24.79 -1.50
C GLY A 50 9.46 24.94 -1.71
N GLU A 51 9.10 25.64 -2.79
CA GLU A 51 7.71 25.76 -3.23
C GLU A 51 7.24 24.52 -4.02
N TRP A 52 8.20 23.72 -4.46
CA TRP A 52 8.00 22.45 -5.14
C TRP A 52 8.44 21.26 -4.27
N GLU A 53 8.50 21.41 -2.95
CA GLU A 53 8.67 20.27 -2.06
C GLU A 53 7.44 19.38 -2.08
N LEU A 54 7.63 18.08 -2.28
CA LEU A 54 6.58 17.08 -2.21
C LEU A 54 6.25 16.75 -0.74
N ILE A 55 5.03 17.08 -0.33
CA ILE A 55 4.50 16.78 1.00
C ILE A 55 3.58 15.56 0.92
N MET A 56 3.94 14.52 1.65
CA MET A 56 3.19 13.27 1.71
C MET A 56 1.94 13.39 2.57
N CYS A 57 0.96 12.54 2.29
CA CYS A 57 -0.19 12.38 3.17
C CYS A 57 0.23 11.80 4.52
N GLU A 58 -0.11 12.47 5.61
CA GLU A 58 0.27 12.03 6.97
C GLU A 58 -0.33 10.69 7.39
N THR A 59 -1.47 10.30 6.81
CA THR A 59 -2.16 9.06 7.17
C THR A 59 -1.65 7.85 6.40
N CYS A 60 -1.53 7.95 5.07
CA CYS A 60 -1.21 6.79 4.24
C CYS A 60 0.23 6.79 3.71
N GLY A 61 0.89 7.95 3.63
CA GLY A 61 2.21 8.08 2.99
C GLY A 61 2.26 7.72 1.50
N CYS A 62 1.13 7.37 0.87
CA CYS A 62 1.10 6.86 -0.51
C CYS A 62 0.97 7.96 -1.57
N GLN A 63 0.46 9.13 -1.20
CA GLN A 63 0.25 10.24 -2.11
C GLN A 63 1.02 11.46 -1.63
N ALA A 64 1.41 12.33 -2.55
CA ALA A 64 2.04 13.60 -2.23
C ALA A 64 1.50 14.75 -3.06
N VAL A 65 1.67 15.97 -2.56
CA VAL A 65 1.36 17.21 -3.27
C VAL A 65 2.52 18.17 -3.12
N HIS A 66 2.82 18.98 -4.13
CA HIS A 66 3.73 20.10 -3.93
C HIS A 66 3.17 21.08 -2.91
N THR A 67 4.02 21.70 -2.10
CA THR A 67 3.61 22.74 -1.14
C THR A 67 2.74 23.81 -1.80
N GLN A 68 3.14 24.31 -2.98
CA GLN A 68 2.36 25.32 -3.72
C GLN A 68 1.05 24.76 -4.31
N CYS A 69 1.08 23.56 -4.89
CA CYS A 69 -0.12 22.91 -5.45
C CYS A 69 -1.16 22.58 -4.36
N GLY A 70 -0.69 22.22 -3.17
CA GLY A 70 -1.51 21.95 -1.98
C GLY A 70 -1.89 23.20 -1.18
N LYS A 71 -1.38 24.39 -1.55
CA LYS A 71 -1.56 25.66 -0.83
C LYS A 71 -1.15 25.56 0.65
N LEU A 72 -0.06 24.86 0.91
CA LEU A 72 0.47 24.62 2.25
C LEU A 72 1.29 25.81 2.76
N LYS A 73 1.33 26.00 4.07
CA LYS A 73 2.16 27.05 4.69
C LYS A 73 3.59 26.53 4.85
N LYS A 74 4.61 27.36 4.61
CA LYS A 74 6.03 26.96 4.72
C LYS A 74 6.43 26.43 6.11
N LYS A 75 5.76 26.84 7.18
CA LYS A 75 6.11 26.42 8.56
C LYS A 75 5.36 25.18 9.04
N ASP A 76 4.15 24.95 8.53
CA ASP A 76 3.26 23.88 8.97
C ASP A 76 2.73 23.16 7.72
N LYS A 77 3.50 22.16 7.24
CA LYS A 77 3.26 21.43 6.00
C LYS A 77 2.47 20.14 6.28
N GLU A 78 1.30 20.28 6.89
CA GLU A 78 0.40 19.16 7.14
C GLU A 78 -0.53 18.95 5.93
N TRP A 79 -0.60 17.73 5.40
CA TRP A 79 -1.48 17.44 4.26
C TRP A 79 -2.12 16.05 4.36
N LEU A 80 -3.39 15.99 3.97
CA LEU A 80 -4.16 14.76 3.85
C LEU A 80 -4.68 14.64 2.44
N CYS A 81 -4.57 13.45 1.85
CA CYS A 81 -5.13 13.17 0.55
C CYS A 81 -6.66 13.08 0.59
N SER A 82 -7.31 13.08 -0.58
CA SER A 82 -8.78 13.02 -0.68
C SER A 82 -9.37 11.80 0.01
N MET A 83 -8.71 10.65 -0.04
CA MET A 83 -9.17 9.43 0.62
C MET A 83 -9.05 9.52 2.14
N CYS A 84 -7.94 10.03 2.66
CA CYS A 84 -7.69 10.11 4.11
C CYS A 84 -8.41 11.27 4.80
N ARG A 85 -8.79 12.33 4.08
CA ARG A 85 -9.59 13.43 4.64
C ARG A 85 -10.94 12.95 5.17
N GLY A 86 -11.60 12.04 4.47
CA GLY A 86 -12.92 11.51 4.87
C GLY A 86 -12.88 10.64 6.12
N THR A 87 -11.74 10.04 6.45
CA THR A 87 -11.56 9.20 7.64
C THR A 87 -11.17 10.00 8.88
N ALA A 88 -10.55 11.18 8.72
CA ALA A 88 -10.12 12.02 9.83
C ALA A 88 -11.30 12.76 10.50
N SER A 89 -12.32 13.12 9.73
CA SER A 89 -13.60 13.61 10.26
C SER A 89 -14.52 12.42 10.51
N GLY A 90 -14.77 12.05 11.78
CA GLY A 90 -15.63 10.94 12.15
C GLY A 90 -17.08 11.10 11.70
N SER A 91 -17.37 10.89 10.42
CA SER A 91 -18.73 10.73 9.91
C SER A 91 -19.05 9.25 9.87
N SER A 92 -19.69 8.78 10.94
CA SER A 92 -20.38 7.51 10.99
C SER A 92 -21.43 7.46 9.89
N LYS A 93 -21.09 6.88 8.74
CA LYS A 93 -22.05 6.14 7.94
C LYS A 93 -21.54 4.72 7.86
N GLU A 94 -21.85 3.99 8.92
CA GLU A 94 -21.84 2.54 8.96
C GLU A 94 -22.73 2.06 7.82
N ASN A 95 -22.14 1.80 6.65
CA ASN A 95 -22.74 0.83 5.75
C ASN A 95 -22.29 -0.51 6.29
N GLU A 96 -23.13 -1.13 7.11
CA GLU A 96 -22.95 -2.51 7.53
C GLU A 96 -22.81 -3.39 6.29
N VAL A 97 -21.59 -3.89 6.06
CA VAL A 97 -21.37 -5.02 5.15
C VAL A 97 -21.61 -6.27 6.00
N PRO A 98 -22.57 -7.14 5.67
CA PRO A 98 -22.77 -8.39 6.40
C PRO A 98 -21.47 -9.20 6.40
N HIS A 99 -20.86 -9.29 7.57
CA HIS A 99 -19.64 -10.05 7.80
C HIS A 99 -20.00 -11.52 8.01
N GLU A 100 -20.15 -12.27 6.92
CA GLU A 100 -20.07 -13.73 7.00
C GLU A 100 -18.74 -14.21 6.40
N PRO A 101 -17.79 -14.68 7.23
CA PRO A 101 -16.60 -15.33 6.70
C PRO A 101 -17.04 -16.69 6.17
N LYS A 102 -17.23 -16.81 4.86
CA LYS A 102 -17.29 -18.13 4.22
C LYS A 102 -15.93 -18.79 4.43
N ARG A 103 -15.84 -19.66 5.44
CA ARG A 103 -14.78 -20.66 5.51
C ARG A 103 -14.80 -21.40 4.17
N LEU A 104 -13.77 -21.19 3.35
CA LEU A 104 -13.49 -22.11 2.26
C LEU A 104 -13.07 -23.41 2.95
N ASP A 105 -14.03 -24.32 3.06
CA ASP A 105 -13.79 -25.67 3.55
C ASP A 105 -12.80 -26.33 2.59
N LEU A 106 -11.52 -26.31 2.95
CA LEU A 106 -10.51 -27.10 2.28
C LEU A 106 -10.81 -28.57 2.64
N LYS A 107 -11.72 -29.18 1.88
CA LYS A 107 -12.03 -30.61 1.97
C LYS A 107 -10.77 -31.35 1.53
N THR A 108 -10.02 -31.80 2.51
CA THR A 108 -8.97 -32.81 2.37
C THR A 108 -9.58 -34.03 1.70
N LYS A 109 -9.20 -34.30 0.45
CA LYS A 109 -9.33 -35.62 -0.18
C LYS A 109 -8.09 -35.91 -1.00
N ASP A 110 -7.24 -36.69 -0.34
CA ASP A 110 -6.47 -37.81 -0.88
C ASP A 110 -5.26 -37.56 -1.79
N LYS A 111 -4.18 -38.21 -1.34
CA LYS A 111 -2.89 -38.41 -1.98
C LYS A 111 -3.06 -39.10 -3.33
N ALA A 112 -2.46 -38.54 -4.38
CA ALA A 112 -1.97 -39.32 -5.50
C ALA A 112 -0.70 -38.65 -6.04
N ALA A 113 0.30 -39.49 -6.31
CA ALA A 113 1.68 -39.15 -6.52
C ALA A 113 1.92 -38.24 -7.73
N ALA A 114 2.76 -37.22 -7.56
CA ALA A 114 3.51 -36.61 -8.67
C ALA A 114 4.91 -37.23 -8.67
N GLN A 115 5.02 -38.32 -9.42
CA GLN A 115 6.27 -38.99 -9.78
C GLN A 115 7.19 -37.99 -10.50
N ILE A 116 8.39 -37.78 -9.96
CA ILE A 116 9.52 -37.21 -10.70
C ILE A 116 9.84 -38.18 -11.85
N LEU A 117 9.58 -37.77 -13.09
CA LEU A 117 10.14 -38.41 -14.28
C LEU A 117 10.99 -37.41 -15.04
N PHE A 118 12.29 -37.53 -14.80
CA PHE A 118 13.32 -37.26 -15.79
C PHE A 118 12.98 -38.03 -17.07
N LEU A 119 12.71 -37.32 -18.16
CA LEU A 119 12.91 -37.85 -19.51
C LEU A 119 13.96 -36.99 -20.21
N LYS A 120 15.19 -37.51 -20.15
CA LYS A 120 16.16 -37.42 -21.24
C LYS A 120 15.63 -38.26 -22.41
N LYS A 121 15.50 -37.64 -23.58
CA LYS A 121 15.79 -38.12 -24.94
C LYS A 121 15.33 -37.01 -25.90
N ASP A 122 16.15 -36.49 -26.79
CA ASP A 122 17.34 -37.07 -27.45
C ASP A 122 18.59 -36.18 -27.36
#